data_AF-A0A4R2DCX1-F1
#
_entry.id   AF-A0A4R2DCX1-F1
#
_cell.length_a   1.000
_cell.length_b   1.000
_cell.length_c   1.000
_cell.angle_alpha   90.00
_cell.angle_beta   90.00
_cell.angle_gamma   90.00
#
_symmetry.space_group_name_H-M   'P 1'
#
loop_
_entity.id
_entity.type
_entity.pdbx_description
1 polymer ?
#
loop_
_entity_poly.entity_id
_entity_poly.type
_entity_poly.pdbx_seq_one_letter_code
_entity_poly.pdbx_strand_id
1 'polypeptide(L)'
;MAYTTAFDGRFEITPPLDRHEIDFLSGFAGPASGPHNAGRDGLPTDGRPLSWCQWVPSSDGRALEWDGDPVFYRYADWLEYLIAAFLAPRGHGVSGTVEVRTSAGDFGWITVRDNKVVTQISRTNRTRRPGRNCAAVGRSAVVTTAITGYPPVTG
;
A
#
# COMPACT_ATOMS: atom_id res chain seq x y z
N MET A 1 3.94 15.77 18.28
CA MET A 1 2.81 15.63 17.35
C MET A 1 2.99 14.31 16.63
N ALA A 2 2.19 13.30 16.96
CA ALA A 2 2.29 11.98 16.33
C ALA A 2 1.44 11.97 15.05
N TYR A 3 2.08 11.74 13.90
CA TYR A 3 1.38 11.44 12.66
C TYR A 3 1.09 9.95 12.67
N THR A 4 -0.19 9.57 12.76
CA THR A 4 -0.60 8.18 12.69
C THR A 4 -1.34 7.95 11.39
N THR A 5 -1.06 6.80 10.78
CA THR A 5 -1.81 6.25 9.66
C THR A 5 -2.52 5.01 10.18
N ALA A 6 -3.79 4.86 9.83
CA ALA A 6 -4.59 3.69 10.12
C ALA A 6 -5.11 3.12 8.80
N PHE A 7 -5.08 1.81 8.68
CA PHE A 7 -5.59 1.09 7.53
C PHE A 7 -6.76 0.22 7.99
N ASP A 8 -7.88 0.29 7.28
CA ASP A 8 -9.05 -0.55 7.54
C ASP A 8 -9.36 -1.41 6.32
N GLY A 9 -9.46 -2.73 6.54
CA GLY A 9 -9.63 -3.73 5.50
C GLY A 9 -8.40 -4.61 5.29
N ARG A 10 -8.46 -5.43 4.23
CA ARG A 10 -7.44 -6.42 3.85
C ARG A 10 -7.44 -6.65 2.34
N PHE A 11 -6.31 -7.11 1.81
CA PHE A 11 -6.24 -7.57 0.43
C PHE A 11 -6.37 -9.08 0.37
N GLU A 12 -7.26 -9.59 -0.47
CA GLU A 12 -7.43 -11.03 -0.65
C GLU A 12 -6.38 -11.57 -1.62
N ILE A 13 -5.88 -12.77 -1.32
CA ILE A 13 -4.88 -13.47 -2.10
C ILE A 13 -5.49 -14.77 -2.63
N THR A 14 -5.42 -14.98 -3.93
CA THR A 14 -5.95 -16.17 -4.62
C THR A 14 -4.98 -16.64 -5.70
N PRO A 15 -4.51 -17.91 -5.66
CA PRO A 15 -4.72 -18.91 -4.61
C PRO A 15 -4.14 -18.49 -3.25
N PRO A 16 -4.54 -19.13 -2.13
CA PRO A 16 -3.97 -18.82 -0.83
C PRO A 16 -2.48 -19.17 -0.75
N LEU A 17 -1.75 -18.43 0.07
CA LEU A 17 -0.34 -18.68 0.36
C LEU A 17 -0.14 -20.03 1.04
N ASP A 18 0.95 -20.71 0.69
CA ASP A 18 1.40 -21.89 1.41
C ASP A 18 2.03 -21.53 2.76
N ARG A 19 2.10 -22.49 3.69
CA ARG A 19 2.68 -22.29 5.03
C ARG A 19 4.10 -21.74 4.98
N HIS A 20 4.93 -22.21 4.06
CA HIS A 20 6.29 -21.69 3.91
C HIS A 20 6.33 -20.23 3.46
N GLU A 21 5.35 -19.81 2.66
CA GLU A 21 5.24 -18.43 2.16
C GLU A 21 4.72 -17.50 3.24
N ILE A 22 3.77 -17.97 4.06
CA ILE A 22 3.28 -17.26 5.24
C ILE A 22 4.43 -17.05 6.22
N ASP A 23 5.15 -18.13 6.60
CA ASP A 23 6.26 -18.05 7.54
C ASP A 23 7.36 -17.10 7.03
N PHE A 24 7.66 -17.14 5.73
CA PHE A 24 8.61 -16.21 5.11
C PHE A 24 8.12 -14.76 5.18
N LEU A 25 6.90 -14.47 4.73
CA LEU A 25 6.38 -13.11 4.69
C LEU A 25 6.16 -12.52 6.09
N SER A 26 5.68 -13.32 7.04
CA SER A 26 5.56 -12.93 8.44
C SER A 26 6.93 -12.64 9.08
N GLY A 27 7.95 -13.42 8.74
CA GLY A 27 9.32 -13.16 9.20
C GLY A 27 10.02 -12.03 8.46
N PHE A 28 9.63 -11.76 7.22
CA PHE A 28 10.14 -10.68 6.38
C PHE A 28 9.56 -9.33 6.79
N ALA A 29 8.28 -9.25 7.13
CA ALA A 29 7.65 -8.00 7.55
C ALA A 29 8.31 -7.37 8.79
N GLY A 30 8.10 -6.07 8.98
CA GLY A 30 8.68 -5.30 10.07
C GLY A 30 10.18 -5.05 9.89
N PRO A 31 11.01 -5.13 10.95
CA PRO A 31 12.43 -4.78 10.89
C PRO A 31 13.25 -5.61 9.89
N ALA A 32 12.85 -6.85 9.62
CA ALA A 32 13.52 -7.74 8.69
C ALA A 32 13.45 -7.24 7.23
N SER A 33 12.38 -6.53 6.87
CA SER A 33 12.18 -5.96 5.53
C SER A 33 13.00 -4.69 5.29
N GLY A 34 13.62 -4.12 6.33
CA GLY A 34 14.32 -2.85 6.23
C GLY A 34 15.47 -2.83 5.21
N PRO A 35 15.89 -1.62 4.79
CA PRO A 35 16.87 -1.44 3.73
C PRO A 35 18.22 -2.10 4.03
N HIS A 36 18.58 -2.25 5.32
CA HIS A 36 19.81 -2.91 5.76
C HIS A 36 19.86 -4.41 5.44
N ASN A 37 18.70 -5.04 5.21
CA ASN A 37 18.60 -6.47 4.87
C ASN A 37 18.36 -6.69 3.38
N ALA A 38 18.36 -5.64 2.55
CA ALA A 38 18.08 -5.74 1.12
C ALA A 38 19.04 -6.70 0.42
N GLY A 39 18.49 -7.72 -0.25
CA GLY A 39 19.25 -8.73 -1.01
C GLY A 39 19.71 -9.92 -0.18
N ARG A 40 19.65 -9.86 1.15
CA ARG A 40 19.99 -10.98 2.04
C ARG A 40 18.85 -11.99 2.18
N ASP A 41 17.64 -11.54 1.89
CA ASP A 41 16.37 -12.27 1.89
C ASP A 41 16.07 -12.97 0.56
N GLY A 42 16.93 -12.81 -0.45
CA GLY A 42 16.76 -13.43 -1.77
C GLY A 42 15.71 -12.77 -2.67
N LEU A 43 15.17 -11.62 -2.27
CA LEU A 43 14.28 -10.81 -3.10
C LEU A 43 15.07 -9.75 -3.90
N PRO A 44 14.53 -9.27 -5.04
CA PRO A 44 15.16 -8.23 -5.85
C PRO A 44 15.41 -6.95 -5.03
N THR A 45 16.61 -6.40 -5.08
CA THR A 45 16.89 -5.10 -4.43
C THR A 45 16.29 -3.93 -5.20
N ASP A 46 16.02 -4.12 -6.50
CA ASP A 46 15.44 -3.10 -7.36
C ASP A 46 13.96 -2.88 -7.03
N GLY A 47 13.53 -1.61 -6.96
CA GLY A 47 12.18 -1.23 -6.57
C GLY A 47 11.83 -1.41 -5.08
N ARG A 48 12.73 -1.95 -4.25
CA ARG A 48 12.46 -2.14 -2.81
C ARG A 48 12.41 -0.79 -2.07
N PRO A 49 11.35 -0.50 -1.30
CA PRO A 49 11.29 0.73 -0.52
C PRO A 49 12.33 0.76 0.61
N LEU A 50 12.86 1.96 0.90
CA LEU A 50 13.81 2.17 2.01
C LEU A 50 13.15 2.25 3.40
N SER A 51 11.86 1.91 3.51
CA SER A 51 11.10 1.87 4.78
C SER A 51 10.93 0.42 5.27
N TRP A 52 10.21 0.20 6.37
CA TRP A 52 9.79 -1.14 6.78
C TRP A 52 8.45 -1.51 6.13
N CYS A 53 8.36 -2.74 5.65
CA CYS A 53 7.14 -3.36 5.17
C CYS A 53 6.26 -3.73 6.36
N GLN A 54 5.06 -3.19 6.40
CA GLN A 54 4.08 -3.43 7.47
C GLN A 54 2.87 -4.23 6.97
N TRP A 55 3.00 -4.81 5.78
CA TRP A 55 2.04 -5.76 5.23
C TRP A 55 2.41 -7.18 5.68
N VAL A 56 1.48 -7.82 6.38
CA VAL A 56 1.64 -9.15 6.96
C VAL A 56 0.58 -10.07 6.37
N PRO A 57 0.90 -11.32 6.00
CA PRO A 57 -0.11 -12.26 5.58
C PRO A 57 -1.00 -12.66 6.77
N SER A 58 -2.27 -12.92 6.48
CA SER A 58 -3.20 -13.54 7.42
C SER A 58 -2.73 -14.97 7.73
N SER A 59 -3.07 -15.49 8.91
CA SER A 59 -2.70 -16.84 9.36
C SER A 59 -3.17 -17.96 8.42
N ASP A 60 -4.25 -17.70 7.67
CA ASP A 60 -4.81 -18.63 6.68
C ASP A 60 -4.17 -18.48 5.28
N GLY A 61 -3.26 -17.52 5.08
CA GLY A 61 -2.61 -17.24 3.80
C GLY A 61 -3.53 -16.63 2.73
N ARG A 62 -4.78 -16.34 3.07
CA ARG A 62 -5.82 -15.85 2.15
C ARG A 62 -5.87 -14.34 2.02
N ALA A 63 -5.16 -13.61 2.87
CA ALA A 63 -5.20 -12.16 2.85
C ALA A 63 -3.87 -11.53 3.29
N LEU A 64 -3.68 -10.26 2.94
CA LEU A 64 -2.62 -9.38 3.40
C LEU A 64 -3.26 -8.26 4.23
N GLU A 65 -2.74 -8.06 5.43
CA GLU A 65 -3.27 -7.17 6.46
C GLU A 65 -2.16 -6.23 6.94
N TRP A 66 -2.55 -5.06 7.44
CA TRP A 66 -1.61 -4.13 8.07
C TRP A 66 -1.31 -4.57 9.50
N ASP A 67 -0.04 -4.49 9.92
CA ASP A 67 0.42 -4.91 11.25
C ASP A 67 -0.10 -4.04 12.43
N GLY A 68 -0.73 -2.91 12.14
CA GLY A 68 -1.27 -2.00 13.14
C GLY A 68 -0.32 -0.90 13.61
N ASP A 69 0.90 -0.83 13.07
CA ASP A 69 1.90 0.15 13.51
C ASP A 69 1.69 1.54 12.85
N PRO A 70 1.64 2.61 13.66
CA PRO A 70 1.11 3.91 13.27
C PRO A 70 1.88 4.64 12.16
N VAL A 71 3.12 4.26 11.83
CA VAL A 71 3.97 5.01 10.89
C VAL A 71 4.36 4.16 9.68
N PHE A 72 3.41 4.00 8.74
CA PHE A 72 3.65 3.27 7.50
C PHE A 72 3.99 4.18 6.32
N TYR A 73 5.28 4.31 6.02
CA TYR A 73 5.75 5.01 4.82
C TYR A 73 5.77 4.11 3.59
N ARG A 74 5.39 4.67 2.44
CA ARG A 74 5.44 4.00 1.12
C ARG A 74 4.63 2.70 1.06
N TYR A 75 3.48 2.68 1.73
CA TYR A 75 2.59 1.51 1.79
C TYR A 75 2.16 0.98 0.42
N ALA A 76 1.99 1.87 -0.58
CA ALA A 76 1.61 1.50 -1.94
C ALA A 76 2.78 0.85 -2.69
N ASP A 77 3.97 1.44 -2.59
CA ASP A 77 5.19 0.90 -3.22
C ASP A 77 5.57 -0.45 -2.63
N TRP A 78 5.39 -0.64 -1.31
CA TRP A 78 5.58 -1.93 -0.66
C TRP A 78 4.63 -3.00 -1.18
N LEU A 79 3.36 -2.64 -1.39
CA LEU A 79 2.36 -3.55 -1.93
C LEU A 79 2.69 -3.93 -3.37
N GLU A 80 3.06 -2.96 -4.21
CA GLU A 80 3.47 -3.18 -5.59
C GLU A 80 4.73 -4.06 -5.67
N TYR A 81 5.72 -3.78 -4.83
CA TYR A 81 6.94 -4.58 -4.73
C TYR A 81 6.65 -6.02 -4.29
N LEU A 82 5.86 -6.23 -3.24
CA LEU A 82 5.48 -7.58 -2.80
C LEU A 82 4.75 -8.35 -3.90
N ILE A 83 3.86 -7.68 -4.62
CA ILE A 83 3.14 -8.29 -5.73
C ILE A 83 4.12 -8.68 -6.84
N ALA A 84 5.00 -7.77 -7.28
CA ALA A 84 5.90 -8.02 -8.41
C ALA A 84 7.04 -8.99 -8.07
N ALA A 85 7.61 -8.90 -6.86
CA ALA A 85 8.78 -9.67 -6.44
C ALA A 85 8.44 -11.04 -5.83
N PHE A 86 7.31 -11.15 -5.15
CA PHE A 86 6.95 -12.35 -4.38
C PHE A 86 5.71 -13.05 -4.94
N LEU A 87 4.57 -12.35 -5.06
CA LEU A 87 3.28 -12.99 -5.32
C LEU A 87 3.08 -13.37 -6.80
N ALA A 88 3.31 -12.45 -7.72
CA ALA A 88 3.12 -12.66 -9.15
C ALA A 88 4.05 -13.76 -9.73
N PRO A 89 5.36 -13.83 -9.38
CA PRO A 89 6.23 -14.93 -9.83
C PRO A 89 5.80 -16.31 -9.32
N ARG A 90 5.04 -16.35 -8.21
CA ARG A 90 4.50 -17.57 -7.59
C ARG A 90 3.09 -17.91 -8.08
N GLY A 91 2.48 -17.07 -8.92
CA GLY A 91 1.14 -17.28 -9.47
C GLY A 91 -0.01 -16.82 -8.57
N HIS A 92 0.29 -16.02 -7.52
CA HIS A 92 -0.73 -15.48 -6.62
C HIS A 92 -1.32 -14.18 -7.19
N GLY A 93 -2.64 -14.11 -7.20
CA GLY A 93 -3.43 -12.92 -7.54
C GLY A 93 -3.87 -12.19 -6.28
N VAL A 94 -3.65 -10.88 -6.23
CA VAL A 94 -4.07 -10.01 -5.13
C VAL A 94 -5.20 -9.11 -5.62
N SER A 95 -6.24 -9.00 -4.82
CA SER A 95 -7.36 -8.08 -5.08
C SER A 95 -7.99 -7.64 -3.77
N GLY A 96 -8.42 -6.38 -3.71
CA GLY A 96 -9.09 -5.86 -2.52
C GLY A 96 -9.01 -4.34 -2.43
N THR A 97 -9.72 -3.80 -1.45
CA THR A 97 -9.73 -2.37 -1.18
C THR A 97 -9.49 -2.15 0.30
N VAL A 98 -8.52 -1.31 0.63
CA VAL A 98 -8.18 -0.90 1.99
C VAL A 98 -8.39 0.60 2.13
N GLU A 99 -9.13 1.03 3.14
CA GLU A 99 -9.28 2.43 3.50
C GLU A 99 -8.03 2.89 4.25
N VAL A 100 -7.51 4.06 3.90
CA VAL A 100 -6.39 4.71 4.59
C VAL A 100 -6.93 5.95 5.29
N ARG A 101 -6.62 6.09 6.57
CA ARG A 101 -6.97 7.26 7.36
C ARG A 101 -5.74 7.82 8.05
N THR A 102 -5.53 9.11 7.94
CA THR A 102 -4.42 9.80 8.61
C THR A 102 -4.93 10.72 9.71
N SER A 103 -4.09 10.98 10.73
CA SER A 103 -4.42 11.95 11.79
C SER A 103 -4.55 13.39 11.30
N ALA A 104 -4.08 13.71 10.09
CA ALA A 104 -4.28 15.01 9.45
C ALA A 104 -5.71 15.23 8.93
N GLY A 105 -6.56 14.19 8.96
CA GLY A 105 -7.91 14.21 8.42
C GLY A 105 -7.98 13.87 6.93
N ASP A 106 -6.86 13.50 6.30
CA ASP A 106 -6.86 12.92 4.97
C ASP A 106 -7.35 11.47 5.04
N PHE A 107 -8.26 11.11 4.13
CA PHE A 107 -8.70 9.74 3.90
C PHE A 107 -8.51 9.35 2.43
N GLY A 108 -8.28 8.07 2.19
CA GLY A 108 -8.05 7.54 0.86
C GLY A 108 -8.36 6.06 0.80
N TRP A 109 -8.18 5.50 -0.38
CA TRP A 109 -8.42 4.09 -0.68
C TRP A 109 -7.22 3.56 -1.45
N ILE A 110 -6.74 2.39 -1.06
CA ILE A 110 -5.81 1.59 -1.85
C ILE A 110 -6.63 0.46 -2.43
N THR A 111 -6.78 0.43 -3.74
CA THR A 111 -7.47 -0.64 -4.45
C THR A 111 -6.43 -1.45 -5.21
N VAL A 112 -6.36 -2.75 -4.96
CA VAL A 112 -5.61 -3.69 -5.80
C VAL A 112 -6.58 -4.42 -6.71
N ARG A 113 -6.30 -4.41 -8.02
CA ARG A 113 -7.04 -5.19 -9.01
C ARG A 113 -6.06 -5.85 -9.96
N ASP A 114 -6.18 -7.16 -10.14
CA ASP A 114 -5.36 -7.92 -11.07
C ASP A 114 -3.85 -7.67 -10.86
N ASN A 115 -3.39 -7.73 -9.61
CA ASN A 115 -1.99 -7.46 -9.24
C ASN A 115 -1.51 -6.03 -9.52
N LYS A 116 -2.42 -5.07 -9.74
CA LYS A 116 -2.08 -3.65 -9.91
C LYS A 116 -2.62 -2.83 -8.76
N VAL A 117 -1.73 -2.07 -8.14
CA VAL A 117 -2.06 -1.16 -7.04
C VAL A 117 -2.53 0.17 -7.61
N VAL A 118 -3.71 0.61 -7.18
CA VAL A 118 -4.31 1.89 -7.53
C VAL A 118 -4.64 2.64 -6.25
N THR A 119 -3.95 3.74 -6.00
CA THR A 119 -4.23 4.61 -4.86
C THR A 119 -5.15 5.76 -5.26
N GLN A 120 -6.20 6.00 -4.48
CA GLN A 120 -7.09 7.15 -4.62
C GLN A 120 -7.12 7.93 -3.31
N ILE A 121 -6.57 9.14 -3.30
CA ILE A 121 -6.60 10.02 -2.13
C ILE A 121 -7.73 11.02 -2.32
N SER A 122 -8.72 11.01 -1.43
CA SER A 122 -9.77 12.03 -1.39
C SER A 122 -9.33 13.15 -0.46
N ARG A 123 -8.77 14.21 -1.02
CA ARG A 123 -8.60 15.46 -0.27
C ARG A 123 -9.97 16.10 -0.16
N THR A 124 -10.58 16.07 1.02
CA THR A 124 -11.76 16.89 1.27
C THR A 124 -11.34 18.34 1.20
N ASN A 125 -11.57 18.98 0.07
CA ASN A 125 -11.36 20.41 -0.09
C ASN A 125 -12.41 21.15 0.75
N ARG A 126 -12.09 21.35 2.03
CA ARG A 126 -12.91 22.12 2.99
C ARG A 126 -12.78 23.62 2.76
N THR A 127 -12.86 24.10 1.51
CA THR A 127 -13.08 25.52 1.22
C THR A 127 -13.71 25.73 -0.15
N ARG A 128 -15.04 25.62 -0.24
CA ARG A 128 -15.86 26.58 -1.00
C ARG A 128 -17.19 26.77 -0.28
N ARG A 129 -17.42 27.99 0.23
CA ARG A 129 -18.71 28.45 0.73
C ARG A 129 -19.79 28.13 -0.32
N PRO A 130 -21.01 27.70 0.07
CA PRO A 130 -22.09 27.48 -0.88
C PRO A 130 -22.62 28.84 -1.36
N GLY A 131 -21.96 29.40 -2.37
CA GLY A 131 -22.44 30.54 -3.14
C GLY A 131 -23.03 30.04 -4.43
N ARG A 132 -24.35 29.81 -4.43
CA ARG A 132 -25.28 29.86 -5.58
C ARG A 132 -24.74 29.40 -6.94
N ASN A 133 -25.11 28.19 -7.34
CA ASN A 133 -26.09 27.93 -8.42
C ASN A 133 -25.94 26.51 -8.98
N CYS A 134 -27.09 25.99 -9.38
CA CYS A 134 -27.37 24.64 -9.82
C CYS A 134 -26.58 24.19 -11.06
N ALA A 135 -26.53 22.87 -11.22
CA ALA A 135 -26.27 22.09 -12.43
C ALA A 135 -24.81 21.98 -12.92
N ALA A 136 -24.13 20.90 -12.52
CA ALA A 136 -23.17 20.23 -13.39
C ALA A 136 -23.02 18.76 -12.98
N VAL A 137 -23.16 17.91 -14.01
CA VAL A 137 -23.11 16.45 -14.04
C VAL A 137 -21.88 15.90 -13.32
N GLY A 138 -22.09 14.87 -12.50
CA GLY A 138 -21.04 14.14 -11.82
C GLY A 138 -20.01 13.58 -12.79
N ARG A 139 -18.74 13.95 -12.55
CA ARG A 139 -17.58 13.21 -13.02
C ARG A 139 -16.67 13.03 -11.82
N SER A 140 -16.63 11.81 -11.27
CA SER A 140 -15.54 11.38 -10.40
C SER A 140 -14.24 11.60 -11.16
N ALA A 141 -13.46 12.58 -10.73
CA ALA A 141 -12.11 12.75 -11.22
C ALA A 141 -11.27 11.60 -10.65
N VAL A 142 -10.97 10.60 -11.47
CA VAL A 142 -9.90 9.64 -11.20
C VAL A 142 -8.60 10.45 -11.24
N VAL A 143 -8.11 10.85 -10.07
CA VAL A 143 -6.77 11.41 -9.94
C VAL A 143 -5.82 10.22 -9.95
N THR A 144 -5.39 9.81 -11.14
CA THR A 144 -4.18 9.01 -11.28
C THR A 144 -3.02 9.91 -10.89
N THR A 145 -2.60 9.86 -9.62
CA THR A 145 -1.35 10.50 -9.23
C THR A 145 -0.22 9.68 -9.83
N ALA A 146 0.25 10.09 -11.01
CA ALA A 146 1.61 9.78 -11.42
C ALA A 146 2.52 10.29 -10.30
N ILE A 147 3.29 9.38 -9.71
CA ILE A 147 4.23 9.69 -8.64
C ILE A 147 5.35 10.50 -9.29
N THR A 148 5.22 11.83 -9.23
CA THR A 148 6.23 12.77 -9.71
C THR A 148 7.55 12.45 -9.03
N GLY A 149 8.57 12.22 -9.85
CA GLY A 149 9.92 11.89 -9.42
C GLY A 149 10.47 12.84 -8.37
N TYR A 150 11.19 12.25 -7.41
CA TYR A 150 12.11 12.96 -6.54
C TYR A 150 13.20 13.63 -7.40
N PRO A 151 13.59 14.89 -7.13
CA PRO A 151 14.77 15.46 -7.76
C PRO A 151 16.02 14.71 -7.27
N PRO A 152 17.05 14.54 -8.14
CA PRO A 152 18.31 13.94 -7.73
C PRO A 152 19.01 14.83 -6.70
N VAL A 153 19.44 14.22 -5.59
CA VAL A 153 20.38 14.84 -4.66
C VAL A 153 21.76 14.78 -5.32
N THR A 154 22.19 15.88 -5.92
CA THR A 154 23.56 16.04 -6.39
C THR A 154 24.46 16.34 -5.19
N GLY A 155 25.48 15.51 -5.00
CA GLY A 155 26.61 15.79 -4.11
C GLY A 155 27.60 16.77 -4.71
#